data_AF-A0A8H8M631-F1
#
_entry.id   AF-A0A8H8M631-F1
#
_cell.length_a   1.000
_cell.length_b   1.000
_cell.length_c   1.000
_cell.angle_alpha   90.00
_cell.angle_beta   90.00
_cell.angle_gamma   90.00
#
_symmetry.space_group_name_H-M   'P 1'
#
loop_
_entity.id
_entity.type
_entity.pdbx_description
1 polymer ?
#
loop_
_entity_poly.entity_id
_entity_poly.type
_entity_poly.pdbx_seq_one_letter_code
_entity_poly.pdbx_strand_id
1 'polypeptide(L)'
;MTYLFVPKTTLYSILDLMEISRPTFPPANFTALMFGEDRPPTNISEADIAITGAWWPNGMTHSIKSVPATTGNDGNGWLQIEILLVRLNQAYAPNGSFSVYAEGDPRFPSPLGYDAAVCIEEFRPYMLNVYNNRSPTTLDLLHRGLDFDNAVDKIQSKTLQNGVQWGINSTGKFDAFASAHENSRDIMLRDNGRDFWYVPNPTVVSFTSGEGPQGYTKLDPARVARALIALDYQYMLPYMAGSQPVVARVYPDHTVAYIRVSPKWLALLLFVTLTGVRQRYICAASTSGSTQEGFQYFLGSA
;
A
#
# COMPACT_ATOMS: atom_id res chain seq x y z
N MET A 1 3.90 -11.63 -31.70
CA MET A 1 4.10 -11.00 -30.38
C MET A 1 2.78 -11.00 -29.63
N THR A 2 2.78 -10.87 -28.29
CA THR A 2 1.55 -10.60 -27.52
C THR A 2 1.58 -9.15 -27.03
N TYR A 3 0.51 -8.40 -27.29
CA TYR A 3 0.36 -7.01 -26.87
C TYR A 3 -0.82 -6.86 -25.92
N LEU A 4 -0.69 -5.97 -24.95
CA LEU A 4 -1.75 -5.60 -24.02
C LEU A 4 -1.89 -4.08 -23.99
N PHE A 5 -3.12 -3.61 -24.06
CA PHE A 5 -3.46 -2.19 -24.04
C PHE A 5 -4.37 -1.93 -22.84
N VAL A 6 -3.91 -1.12 -21.87
CA VAL A 6 -4.70 -0.74 -20.69
C VAL A 6 -5.32 0.63 -20.94
N PRO A 7 -6.66 0.73 -21.04
CA PRO A 7 -7.33 2.01 -21.18
C PRO A 7 -7.15 2.91 -19.95
N LYS A 8 -7.04 4.22 -20.17
CA LYS A 8 -7.05 5.24 -19.10
C LYS A 8 -8.29 5.13 -18.23
N THR A 9 -9.45 4.88 -18.84
CA THR A 9 -10.73 4.72 -18.14
C THR A 9 -10.70 3.59 -17.12
N THR A 10 -10.08 2.45 -17.47
CA THR A 10 -9.90 1.32 -16.55
C THR A 10 -9.05 1.71 -15.34
N LEU A 11 -7.88 2.31 -15.57
CA LEU A 11 -7.01 2.74 -14.45
C LEU A 11 -7.67 3.81 -13.57
N TYR A 12 -8.31 4.80 -14.18
CA TYR A 12 -9.00 5.85 -13.43
C TYR A 12 -10.15 5.29 -12.59
N SER A 13 -10.90 4.31 -13.09
CA SER A 13 -11.93 3.66 -12.28
C SER A 13 -11.36 2.94 -11.04
N ILE A 14 -10.20 2.30 -11.15
CA ILE A 14 -9.54 1.64 -10.01
C ILE A 14 -9.00 2.70 -9.03
N LEU A 15 -8.36 3.76 -9.53
CA LEU A 15 -7.83 4.84 -8.69
C LEU A 15 -8.94 5.58 -7.93
N ASP A 16 -10.09 5.80 -8.57
CA ASP A 16 -11.27 6.40 -7.93
C ASP A 16 -11.80 5.51 -6.80
N LEU A 17 -11.87 4.19 -7.02
CA LEU A 17 -12.27 3.22 -5.99
C LEU A 17 -11.31 3.20 -4.80
N MET A 18 -10.03 3.49 -5.03
CA MET A 18 -9.00 3.56 -3.99
C MET A 18 -8.91 4.95 -3.34
N GLU A 19 -9.71 5.92 -3.80
CA GLU A 19 -9.68 7.32 -3.36
C GLU A 19 -8.29 7.98 -3.54
N ILE A 20 -7.60 7.62 -4.63
CA ILE A 20 -6.26 8.12 -4.96
C ILE A 20 -6.36 9.18 -6.06
N SER A 21 -5.57 10.25 -5.93
CA SER A 21 -5.47 11.28 -6.96
C SER A 21 -5.02 10.68 -8.29
N ARG A 22 -5.74 10.98 -9.37
CA ARG A 22 -5.45 10.46 -10.71
C ARG A 22 -4.13 11.04 -11.26
N PRO A 23 -3.09 10.22 -11.51
CA PRO A 23 -1.91 10.69 -12.20
C PRO A 23 -2.23 10.93 -13.69
N THR A 24 -1.44 11.81 -14.31
CA THR A 24 -1.57 12.08 -15.75
C THR A 24 -0.76 11.03 -16.52
N PHE A 25 -1.42 10.28 -17.40
CA PHE A 25 -0.75 9.32 -18.29
C PHE A 25 -0.53 9.95 -19.67
N PRO A 26 0.70 9.97 -20.19
CA PRO A 26 0.94 10.39 -21.57
C PRO A 26 0.22 9.45 -22.56
N PRO A 27 -0.09 9.91 -23.79
CA PRO A 27 -0.58 9.02 -24.83
C PRO A 27 0.38 7.86 -25.09
N ALA A 28 -0.16 6.69 -25.44
CA ALA A 28 0.66 5.56 -25.83
C ALA A 28 1.40 5.84 -27.16
N ASN A 29 2.50 5.13 -27.39
CA ASN A 29 3.22 5.18 -28.66
C ASN A 29 3.24 3.77 -29.26
N PHE A 30 2.28 3.49 -30.14
CA PHE A 30 2.14 2.19 -30.79
C PHE A 30 3.29 1.90 -31.74
N THR A 31 3.83 2.92 -32.41
CA THR A 31 4.97 2.76 -33.31
C THR A 31 6.23 2.30 -32.56
N ALA A 32 6.45 2.80 -31.34
CA ALA A 32 7.57 2.37 -30.50
C ALA A 32 7.34 0.99 -29.84
N LEU A 33 6.08 0.61 -29.62
CA LEU A 33 5.72 -0.65 -28.96
C LEU A 33 5.71 -1.85 -29.91
N MET A 34 5.17 -1.66 -31.12
CA MET A 34 4.84 -2.75 -32.02
C MET A 34 6.04 -3.21 -32.82
N PHE A 35 6.12 -4.53 -33.01
CA PHE A 35 7.23 -5.16 -33.70
C PHE A 35 6.92 -5.34 -35.18
N GLY A 36 7.79 -4.82 -36.05
CA GLY A 36 7.68 -4.99 -37.49
C GLY A 36 6.40 -4.38 -38.07
N GLU A 37 5.57 -5.23 -38.68
CA GLU A 37 4.32 -4.83 -39.34
C GLU A 37 3.08 -4.99 -38.45
N ASP A 38 3.25 -5.35 -37.18
CA ASP A 38 2.14 -5.49 -36.23
C ASP A 38 1.39 -4.16 -36.09
N ARG A 39 0.05 -4.24 -36.00
CA ARG A 39 -0.86 -3.08 -35.91
C ARG A 39 -1.80 -3.21 -34.71
N PRO A 40 -2.20 -2.10 -34.06
CA PRO A 40 -3.22 -2.14 -33.04
C PRO A 40 -4.57 -2.53 -33.65
N PRO A 41 -5.47 -3.12 -32.86
CA PRO A 41 -6.87 -3.22 -33.24
C PRO A 41 -7.43 -1.84 -33.62
N THR A 42 -8.26 -1.79 -34.66
CA THR A 42 -8.75 -0.53 -35.27
C THR A 42 -9.63 0.32 -34.34
N ASN A 43 -10.10 -0.24 -33.24
CA ASN A 43 -10.95 0.40 -32.24
C ASN A 43 -10.18 1.00 -31.06
N ILE A 44 -8.84 1.02 -31.10
CA ILE A 44 -8.01 1.53 -30.00
C ILE A 44 -7.21 2.73 -30.49
N SER A 45 -7.28 3.84 -29.74
CA SER A 45 -6.49 5.04 -30.01
C SER A 45 -5.35 5.20 -29.02
N GLU A 46 -4.24 5.81 -29.43
CA GLU A 46 -3.10 6.11 -28.55
C GLU A 46 -3.49 7.05 -27.40
N ALA A 47 -4.43 7.96 -27.64
CA ALA A 47 -4.88 8.93 -26.65
C ALA A 47 -5.63 8.28 -25.48
N ASP A 48 -6.33 7.17 -25.74
CA ASP A 48 -7.17 6.48 -24.75
C ASP A 48 -6.41 5.45 -23.91
N ILE A 49 -5.22 5.04 -24.36
CA ILE A 49 -4.40 4.04 -23.68
C ILE A 49 -3.43 4.71 -22.71
N ALA A 50 -3.40 4.20 -21.47
CA ALA A 50 -2.50 4.67 -20.43
C ALA A 50 -1.19 3.90 -20.44
N ILE A 51 -1.28 2.57 -20.51
CA ILE A 51 -0.14 1.68 -20.39
C ILE A 51 -0.27 0.60 -21.45
N THR A 52 0.87 0.25 -22.04
CA THR A 52 0.98 -0.86 -22.97
C THR A 52 1.96 -1.89 -22.46
N GLY A 53 1.75 -3.15 -22.84
CA GLY A 53 2.66 -4.26 -22.61
C GLY A 53 2.93 -5.00 -23.91
N ALA A 54 4.15 -5.52 -24.07
CA ALA A 54 4.55 -6.35 -25.20
C ALA A 54 5.43 -7.48 -24.68
N TRP A 55 5.12 -8.71 -25.08
CA TRP A 55 5.86 -9.90 -24.67
C TRP A 55 6.13 -10.83 -25.84
N TRP A 56 7.33 -11.41 -25.84
CA TRP A 56 7.74 -12.41 -26.81
C TRP A 56 6.92 -13.70 -26.69
N PRO A 57 6.66 -14.40 -27.81
CA PRO A 57 6.04 -15.72 -27.82
C PRO A 57 7.10 -16.78 -27.43
N ASN A 58 7.53 -16.74 -26.17
CA ASN A 58 8.64 -17.52 -25.64
C ASN A 58 8.19 -18.74 -24.83
N GLY A 59 6.91 -19.12 -24.93
CA GLY A 59 6.35 -20.24 -24.19
C GLY A 59 6.07 -19.99 -22.70
N MET A 60 6.37 -18.80 -22.16
CA MET A 60 6.14 -18.54 -20.73
C MET A 60 4.64 -18.42 -20.41
N THR A 61 4.23 -19.12 -19.37
CA THR A 61 2.86 -19.25 -18.90
C THR A 61 2.32 -17.96 -18.27
N HIS A 62 3.18 -17.21 -17.57
CA HIS A 62 2.84 -15.86 -17.14
C HIS A 62 3.97 -14.88 -17.40
N SER A 63 3.63 -13.60 -17.44
CA SER A 63 4.57 -12.50 -17.51
C SER A 63 4.03 -11.31 -16.75
N ILE A 64 4.94 -10.51 -16.20
CA ILE A 64 4.60 -9.32 -15.44
C ILE A 64 5.23 -8.12 -16.14
N LYS A 65 4.54 -6.99 -16.08
CA LYS A 65 5.12 -5.68 -16.35
C LYS A 65 4.74 -4.73 -15.21
N SER A 66 5.78 -4.15 -14.62
CA SER A 66 5.69 -3.23 -13.49
C SER A 66 5.97 -1.82 -14.01
N VAL A 67 5.07 -0.87 -13.76
CA VAL A 67 5.19 0.51 -14.23
C VAL A 67 4.91 1.48 -13.09
N PRO A 68 5.87 2.32 -12.68
CA PRO A 68 5.61 3.36 -11.70
C PRO A 68 4.74 4.45 -12.32
N ALA A 69 3.57 4.70 -11.72
CA ALA A 69 2.72 5.84 -12.08
C ALA A 69 3.20 7.14 -11.41
N THR A 70 3.84 7.02 -10.25
CA THR A 70 4.58 8.10 -9.59
C THR A 70 5.87 7.52 -9.00
N THR A 71 6.83 8.40 -8.65
CA THR A 71 8.13 7.99 -8.06
C THR A 71 8.29 8.47 -6.62
N GLY A 72 7.23 9.02 -6.02
CA GLY A 72 7.24 9.51 -4.64
C GLY A 72 8.17 10.68 -4.35
N ASN A 73 8.42 11.52 -5.35
CA ASN A 73 9.19 12.77 -5.20
C ASN A 73 8.50 13.78 -4.26
N ASP A 74 7.18 13.73 -4.16
CA ASP A 74 6.36 14.53 -3.23
C ASP A 74 6.47 14.05 -1.77
N GLY A 75 7.14 12.92 -1.53
CA GLY A 75 7.40 12.37 -0.22
C GLY A 75 6.25 11.53 0.36
N ASN A 76 5.10 11.44 -0.31
CA ASN A 76 3.91 10.73 0.19
C ASN A 76 3.90 9.23 -0.16
N GLY A 77 5.01 8.70 -0.64
CA GLY A 77 5.09 7.36 -1.22
C GLY A 77 4.82 7.37 -2.71
N TRP A 78 4.60 6.21 -3.32
CA TRP A 78 4.48 6.12 -4.78
C TRP A 78 3.38 5.14 -5.20
N LEU A 79 2.97 5.28 -6.46
CA LEU A 79 1.98 4.44 -7.10
C LEU A 79 2.66 3.55 -8.13
N GLN A 80 2.33 2.28 -8.07
CA GLN A 80 2.87 1.25 -8.94
C GLN A 80 1.72 0.54 -9.65
N ILE A 81 1.89 0.25 -10.93
CA ILE A 81 0.89 -0.46 -11.73
C ILE A 81 1.50 -1.76 -12.21
N GLU A 82 0.84 -2.86 -11.85
CA GLU A 82 1.26 -4.21 -12.17
C GLU A 82 0.32 -4.80 -13.22
N ILE A 83 0.90 -5.27 -14.32
CA ILE A 83 0.18 -5.99 -15.37
C ILE A 83 0.65 -7.43 -15.33
N LEU A 84 -0.23 -8.34 -14.94
CA LEU A 84 -0.02 -9.78 -15.05
C LEU A 84 -0.71 -10.27 -16.33
N LEU A 85 0.06 -10.91 -17.20
CA LEU A 85 -0.42 -11.61 -18.38
C LEU A 85 -0.30 -13.12 -18.16
N VAL A 86 -1.39 -13.86 -18.34
CA VAL A 86 -1.44 -15.33 -18.35
C VAL A 86 -1.67 -15.81 -19.78
N ARG A 87 -0.90 -16.80 -20.20
CA ARG A 87 -0.94 -17.44 -21.52
C ARG A 87 -0.88 -18.93 -21.34
N LEU A 88 -1.96 -19.63 -21.66
CA LEU A 88 -2.06 -21.06 -21.45
C LEU A 88 -2.54 -21.76 -22.71
N ASN A 89 -1.92 -22.89 -23.00
CA ASN A 89 -2.44 -23.79 -24.02
C ASN A 89 -3.66 -24.53 -23.45
N GLN A 90 -4.79 -24.42 -24.15
CA GLN A 90 -6.08 -24.92 -23.68
C GLN A 90 -6.10 -26.44 -23.45
N ALA A 91 -5.24 -27.21 -24.15
CA ALA A 91 -5.09 -28.64 -23.91
C ALA A 91 -4.62 -28.97 -22.48
N TYR A 92 -3.90 -28.06 -21.82
CA TYR A 92 -3.41 -28.21 -20.45
C TYR A 92 -4.27 -27.48 -19.41
N ALA A 93 -5.19 -26.64 -19.86
CA ALA A 93 -6.19 -25.96 -19.03
C ALA A 93 -7.60 -26.21 -19.61
N PRO A 94 -8.08 -27.47 -19.63
CA PRO A 94 -9.32 -27.83 -20.32
C PRO A 94 -10.56 -27.16 -19.73
N ASN A 95 -10.52 -26.83 -18.43
CA ASN A 95 -11.57 -26.10 -17.72
C ASN A 95 -11.32 -24.58 -17.70
N GLY A 96 -10.32 -24.11 -18.45
CA GLY A 96 -9.90 -22.71 -18.50
C GLY A 96 -10.89 -21.85 -19.30
N SER A 97 -11.38 -20.78 -18.68
CA SER A 97 -12.18 -19.73 -19.30
C SER A 97 -11.31 -18.48 -19.44
N PHE A 98 -10.94 -18.18 -20.69
CA PHE A 98 -10.05 -17.07 -21.02
C PHE A 98 -10.81 -15.92 -21.66
N SER A 99 -10.27 -14.72 -21.51
CA SER A 99 -10.82 -13.49 -22.06
C SER A 99 -10.64 -13.41 -23.58
N VAL A 100 -9.52 -13.90 -24.09
CA VAL A 100 -9.19 -13.94 -25.52
C VAL A 100 -8.53 -15.27 -25.86
N TYR A 101 -8.76 -15.76 -27.08
CA TYR A 101 -8.11 -16.95 -27.62
C TYR A 101 -7.35 -16.57 -28.89
N ALA A 102 -6.14 -17.10 -29.05
CA ALA A 102 -5.44 -17.12 -30.33
C ALA A 102 -5.47 -18.53 -30.91
N GLU A 103 -5.41 -18.61 -32.24
CA GLU A 103 -5.32 -19.86 -32.95
C GLU A 103 -4.09 -20.68 -32.50
N GLY A 104 -4.21 -22.00 -32.56
CA GLY A 104 -3.12 -22.91 -32.25
C GLY A 104 -1.95 -22.73 -33.23
N ASP A 105 -0.73 -22.81 -32.73
CA ASP A 105 0.48 -22.81 -33.55
C ASP A 105 0.71 -24.24 -34.09
N PRO A 106 1.34 -24.41 -35.27
CA PRO A 106 1.75 -25.75 -35.73
C PRO A 106 2.56 -26.57 -34.71
N ARG A 107 3.27 -25.91 -33.78
CA ARG A 107 4.00 -26.52 -32.67
C ARG A 107 3.10 -27.02 -31.53
N PHE A 108 1.89 -26.47 -31.39
CA PHE A 108 0.90 -26.82 -30.39
C PHE A 108 -0.51 -26.58 -30.95
N PRO A 109 -1.19 -27.62 -31.47
CA PRO A 109 -2.40 -27.48 -32.27
C PRO A 109 -3.63 -27.00 -31.48
N SER A 110 -3.54 -26.94 -30.15
CA SER A 110 -4.62 -26.45 -29.31
C SER A 110 -4.55 -24.92 -29.18
N PRO A 111 -5.70 -24.22 -29.13
CA PRO A 111 -5.74 -22.77 -28.97
C PRO A 111 -4.99 -22.29 -27.73
N LEU A 112 -4.42 -21.08 -27.83
CA LEU A 112 -3.83 -20.38 -26.71
C LEU A 112 -4.87 -19.45 -26.08
N GLY A 113 -5.17 -19.66 -24.80
CA GLY A 113 -5.97 -18.78 -23.98
C GLY A 113 -5.14 -17.67 -23.32
N TYR A 114 -5.71 -16.47 -23.28
CA TYR A 114 -5.11 -15.28 -22.69
C TYR A 114 -6.03 -14.68 -21.64
N ASP A 115 -5.47 -14.43 -20.46
CA ASP A 115 -6.07 -13.60 -19.42
C ASP A 115 -5.07 -12.56 -18.95
N ALA A 116 -5.58 -11.44 -18.44
CA ALA A 116 -4.74 -10.45 -17.83
C ALA A 116 -5.41 -9.80 -16.62
N ALA A 117 -4.59 -9.45 -15.63
CA ALA A 117 -4.98 -8.62 -14.51
C ALA A 117 -4.14 -7.34 -14.51
N VAL A 118 -4.79 -6.23 -14.18
CA VAL A 118 -4.15 -4.94 -13.94
C VAL A 118 -4.42 -4.58 -12.49
N CYS A 119 -3.35 -4.47 -11.70
CA CYS A 119 -3.39 -4.13 -10.29
C CYS A 119 -2.73 -2.77 -10.07
N ILE A 120 -3.24 -2.01 -9.10
CA ILE A 120 -2.63 -0.76 -8.66
C ILE A 120 -2.20 -0.96 -7.22
N GLU A 121 -0.94 -0.68 -6.95
CA GLU A 121 -0.32 -0.75 -5.64
C GLU A 121 0.03 0.67 -5.19
N GLU A 122 -0.43 1.01 -4.00
CA GLU A 122 -0.11 2.27 -3.35
C GLU A 122 0.83 2.00 -2.18
N PHE A 123 1.99 2.63 -2.24
CA PHE A 123 2.95 2.64 -1.15
C PHE A 123 2.87 3.99 -0.45
N ARG A 124 2.71 3.96 0.87
CA ARG A 124 2.66 5.16 1.71
C ARG A 124 3.62 5.01 2.89
N PRO A 125 4.38 6.06 3.25
CA PRO A 125 5.17 6.05 4.46
C PRO A 125 4.24 6.12 5.67
N TYR A 126 4.45 5.21 6.63
CA TYR A 126 3.71 5.16 7.88
C TYR A 126 4.66 4.99 9.06
N MET A 127 4.29 5.60 10.19
CA MET A 127 4.97 5.36 11.45
C MET A 127 4.36 4.19 12.19
N LEU A 128 5.23 3.35 12.74
CA LEU A 128 4.86 2.16 13.47
C LEU A 128 5.26 2.32 14.94
N ASN A 129 4.36 1.95 15.84
CA ASN A 129 4.72 1.66 17.21
C ASN A 129 5.25 0.23 17.27
N VAL A 130 6.48 0.04 17.75
CA VAL A 130 7.14 -1.27 17.77
C VAL A 130 7.55 -1.59 19.19
N TYR A 131 7.14 -2.77 19.68
CA TYR A 131 7.65 -3.30 20.92
C TYR A 131 9.00 -3.97 20.67
N ASN A 132 10.07 -3.36 21.19
CA ASN A 132 11.42 -3.85 21.01
C ASN A 132 11.73 -4.95 22.04
N ASN A 133 11.57 -6.21 21.64
CA ASN A 133 12.05 -7.39 22.35
C ASN A 133 13.04 -8.18 21.44
N ARG A 134 13.51 -9.37 21.84
CA ARG A 134 14.39 -10.23 21.03
C ARG A 134 13.87 -10.49 19.59
N SER A 135 12.56 -10.35 19.38
CA SER A 135 11.94 -10.24 18.06
C SER A 135 11.00 -9.03 18.10
N PRO A 136 11.34 -7.92 17.42
CA PRO A 136 10.50 -6.73 17.41
C PRO A 136 9.11 -7.06 16.84
N THR A 137 8.06 -6.59 17.51
CA THR A 137 6.68 -6.76 17.02
C THR A 137 6.02 -5.41 16.85
N THR A 138 5.43 -5.19 15.67
CA THR A 138 4.58 -4.03 15.42
C THR A 138 3.36 -4.12 16.32
N LEU A 139 3.14 -3.09 17.13
CA LEU A 139 1.97 -2.93 18.00
C LEU A 139 0.85 -2.22 17.25
N ASP A 140 1.17 -1.12 16.57
CA ASP A 140 0.16 -0.27 15.95
C ASP A 140 0.74 0.61 14.82
N LEU A 141 -0.16 1.07 13.94
CA LEU A 141 0.08 2.10 12.93
C LEU A 141 -0.34 3.45 13.51
N LEU A 142 0.61 4.37 13.68
CA LEU A 142 0.35 5.64 14.36
C LEU A 142 -0.25 6.70 13.42
N HIS A 143 0.54 7.17 12.47
CA HIS A 143 0.12 8.19 11.50
C HIS A 143 0.98 8.10 10.23
N ARG A 144 0.56 8.85 9.20
CA ARG A 144 1.32 8.96 7.94
C ARG A 144 2.67 9.63 8.20
N GLY A 145 3.70 9.20 7.47
CA GLY A 145 5.10 9.59 7.71
C GLY A 145 5.40 11.08 7.54
N LEU A 146 4.56 11.83 6.83
CA LEU A 146 4.69 13.28 6.67
C LEU A 146 3.78 14.10 7.59
N ASP A 147 2.92 13.44 8.37
CA ASP A 147 1.86 14.09 9.15
C ASP A 147 2.31 14.51 10.55
N PHE A 148 3.45 15.20 10.64
CA PHE A 148 3.96 15.74 11.91
C PHE A 148 3.45 17.16 12.20
N ASP A 149 2.88 17.83 11.20
CA ASP A 149 2.55 19.26 11.24
C ASP A 149 1.05 19.59 11.23
N ASN A 150 0.14 18.65 10.95
CA ASN A 150 -1.30 18.98 10.95
C ASN A 150 -1.91 19.13 12.37
N ALA A 151 -1.14 18.81 13.41
CA ALA A 151 -1.47 19.20 14.77
C ALA A 151 -0.86 20.58 15.08
N VAL A 152 -1.63 21.63 14.77
CA VAL A 152 -1.69 22.95 15.41
C VAL A 152 -0.36 23.67 15.69
N ASP A 153 -0.23 24.82 15.03
CA ASP A 153 0.68 25.95 15.27
C ASP A 153 2.16 25.83 14.83
N LYS A 154 2.50 26.71 13.87
CA LYS A 154 3.84 27.05 13.40
C LYS A 154 4.66 27.66 14.55
N ILE A 155 5.27 26.83 15.38
CA ILE A 155 6.22 27.28 16.39
C ILE A 155 7.61 27.39 15.76
N GLN A 156 8.27 28.51 16.05
CA GLN A 156 9.54 28.96 15.51
C GLN A 156 10.58 27.85 15.36
N SER A 157 10.92 27.57 14.10
CA SER A 157 12.03 26.72 13.64
C SER A 157 13.31 26.96 14.46
N LYS A 158 13.56 26.10 15.45
CA LYS A 158 14.93 25.80 15.84
C LYS A 158 15.53 24.92 14.74
N THR A 159 16.71 25.30 14.24
CA THR A 159 17.48 24.49 13.30
C THR A 159 17.57 23.06 13.86
N LEU A 160 17.14 22.09 13.06
CA LEU A 160 17.24 20.68 13.42
C LEU A 160 18.69 20.33 13.74
N GLN A 161 18.90 19.51 14.78
CA GLN A 161 20.20 18.86 14.96
C GLN A 161 20.51 17.98 13.75
N ASN A 162 21.78 17.90 13.38
CA ASN A 162 22.23 17.06 12.26
C ASN A 162 21.72 15.62 12.42
N GLY A 163 21.06 15.10 11.38
CA GLY A 163 20.54 13.73 11.35
C GLY A 163 19.13 13.54 11.94
N VAL A 164 18.48 14.61 12.44
CA VAL A 164 17.07 14.57 12.86
C VAL A 164 16.17 15.03 11.72
N GLN A 165 15.11 14.27 11.43
CA GLN A 165 14.12 14.65 10.41
C GLN A 165 12.77 14.99 11.03
N TRP A 166 12.01 15.86 10.37
CA TRP A 166 10.63 16.16 10.77
C TRP A 166 9.68 14.98 10.56
N GLY A 167 10.05 14.01 9.72
CA GLY A 167 9.25 12.81 9.51
C GLY A 167 9.90 11.82 8.55
N ILE A 168 9.11 10.85 8.08
CA ILE A 168 9.54 9.82 7.11
C ILE A 168 8.87 10.14 5.77
N ASN A 169 9.69 10.39 4.75
CA ASN A 169 9.23 10.65 3.38
C ASN A 169 9.86 9.68 2.38
N SER A 170 9.30 9.59 1.18
CA SER A 170 9.83 8.79 0.07
C SER A 170 10.78 9.54 -0.87
N THR A 171 10.99 10.84 -0.67
CA THR A 171 11.75 11.69 -1.60
C THR A 171 13.18 11.18 -1.79
N GLY A 172 13.57 10.95 -3.05
CA GLY A 172 14.92 10.50 -3.41
C GLY A 172 15.23 9.03 -3.06
N LYS A 173 14.23 8.24 -2.67
CA LYS A 173 14.39 6.81 -2.29
C LYS A 173 13.86 5.84 -3.33
N PHE A 174 13.31 6.35 -4.42
CA PHE A 174 12.63 5.54 -5.44
C PHE A 174 13.53 4.44 -6.01
N ASP A 175 14.80 4.73 -6.32
CA ASP A 175 15.68 3.73 -6.94
C ASP A 175 15.87 2.48 -6.06
N ALA A 176 16.01 2.67 -4.74
CA ALA A 176 16.12 1.57 -3.79
C ALA A 176 14.80 0.81 -3.67
N PHE A 177 13.67 1.53 -3.65
CA PHE A 177 12.34 0.92 -3.57
C PHE A 177 11.96 0.16 -4.84
N ALA A 178 12.28 0.71 -6.01
CA ALA A 178 12.11 0.07 -7.30
C ALA A 178 12.94 -1.21 -7.38
N SER A 179 14.20 -1.17 -6.94
CA SER A 179 15.06 -2.37 -6.88
C SER A 179 14.48 -3.44 -5.95
N ALA A 180 13.95 -3.06 -4.79
CA ALA A 180 13.31 -4.00 -3.86
C ALA A 180 12.03 -4.61 -4.45
N HIS A 181 11.24 -3.79 -5.17
CA HIS A 181 10.01 -4.21 -5.84
C HIS A 181 10.30 -5.17 -7.01
N GLU A 182 11.28 -4.87 -7.85
CA GLU A 182 11.69 -5.76 -8.95
C GLU A 182 12.13 -7.13 -8.40
N ASN A 183 12.90 -7.15 -7.30
CA ASN A 183 13.29 -8.39 -6.63
C ASN A 183 12.08 -9.19 -6.12
N SER A 184 11.02 -8.53 -5.63
CA SER A 184 9.81 -9.25 -5.18
C SER A 184 9.06 -9.88 -6.36
N ARG A 185 9.00 -9.20 -7.51
CA ARG A 185 8.40 -9.72 -8.75
C ARG A 185 9.22 -10.85 -9.37
N ASP A 186 10.55 -10.80 -9.29
CA ASP A 186 11.44 -11.83 -9.80
C ASP A 186 11.19 -13.20 -9.16
N ILE A 187 10.80 -13.26 -7.89
CA ILE A 187 10.42 -14.52 -7.23
C ILE A 187 9.24 -15.17 -7.95
N MET A 188 8.24 -14.38 -8.35
CA MET A 188 7.08 -14.88 -9.10
C MET A 188 7.43 -15.28 -10.52
N LEU A 189 8.36 -14.55 -11.16
CA LEU A 189 8.79 -14.84 -12.54
C LEU A 189 9.66 -16.08 -12.65
N ARG A 190 10.32 -16.52 -11.57
CA ARG A 190 11.12 -17.76 -11.58
C ARG A 190 10.29 -19.01 -11.88
N ASP A 191 9.00 -19.01 -11.56
CA ASP A 191 8.08 -20.12 -11.84
C ASP A 191 7.35 -19.97 -13.20
N ASN A 192 7.78 -19.09 -14.11
CA ASN A 192 7.02 -18.75 -15.34
C ASN A 192 6.88 -19.85 -16.41
N GLY A 193 7.24 -21.10 -16.11
CA GLY A 193 7.02 -22.24 -17.01
C GLY A 193 7.96 -22.26 -18.21
N ARG A 194 9.19 -21.75 -18.09
CA ARG A 194 10.17 -21.67 -19.18
C ARG A 194 10.46 -23.02 -19.88
N ASP A 195 10.31 -24.13 -19.20
CA ASP A 195 10.69 -25.45 -19.69
C ASP A 195 9.65 -26.09 -20.64
N PHE A 196 8.39 -25.64 -20.58
CA PHE A 196 7.31 -26.17 -21.43
C PHE A 196 6.38 -25.05 -21.89
N TRP A 197 6.04 -25.08 -23.19
CA TRP A 197 5.32 -23.98 -23.83
C TRP A 197 3.88 -23.88 -23.32
N TYR A 198 3.59 -22.80 -22.58
CA TYR A 198 2.26 -22.38 -22.13
C TYR A 198 1.54 -23.42 -21.25
N VAL A 199 2.29 -24.15 -20.42
CA VAL A 199 1.77 -25.15 -19.49
C VAL A 199 1.48 -24.51 -18.12
N PRO A 200 0.31 -24.75 -17.49
CA PRO A 200 0.03 -24.23 -16.15
C PRO A 200 1.12 -24.60 -15.14
N ASN A 201 1.47 -23.64 -14.29
CA ASN A 201 2.36 -23.82 -13.15
C ASN A 201 1.57 -23.58 -11.84
N PRO A 202 2.11 -23.96 -10.67
CA PRO A 202 1.44 -23.74 -9.39
C PRO A 202 1.09 -22.28 -9.15
N THR A 203 1.96 -21.34 -9.56
CA THR A 203 1.74 -19.90 -9.43
C THR A 203 0.46 -19.45 -10.14
N VAL A 204 0.28 -19.81 -11.40
CA VAL A 204 -0.88 -19.42 -12.22
C VAL A 204 -2.15 -20.13 -11.81
N VAL A 205 -2.07 -21.40 -11.38
CA VAL A 205 -3.23 -22.10 -10.79
C VAL A 205 -3.68 -21.39 -9.51
N SER A 206 -2.75 -20.90 -8.68
CA SER A 206 -3.06 -20.17 -7.44
C SER A 206 -3.83 -18.86 -7.66
N PHE A 207 -3.75 -18.28 -8.86
CA PHE A 207 -4.54 -17.10 -9.26
C PHE A 207 -6.00 -17.42 -9.56
N THR A 208 -6.40 -18.69 -9.47
CA THR A 208 -7.75 -19.16 -9.78
C THR A 208 -8.34 -19.93 -8.60
N SER A 209 -9.57 -20.42 -8.77
CA SER A 209 -10.25 -21.26 -7.78
C SER A 209 -9.99 -22.76 -7.95
N GLY A 210 -9.30 -23.19 -8.99
CA GLY A 210 -9.09 -24.61 -9.25
C GLY A 210 -7.83 -25.18 -8.60
N GLU A 211 -7.65 -26.48 -8.76
CA GLU A 211 -6.63 -27.26 -8.06
C GLU A 211 -5.95 -28.28 -9.00
N GLY A 212 -4.70 -28.62 -8.71
CA GLY A 212 -3.92 -29.58 -9.49
C GLY A 212 -3.25 -29.01 -10.75
N PRO A 213 -2.51 -29.85 -11.49
CA PRO A 213 -1.65 -29.40 -12.59
C PRO A 213 -2.40 -28.86 -13.82
N GLN A 214 -3.68 -29.22 -13.98
CA GLN A 214 -4.57 -28.71 -15.02
C GLN A 214 -5.68 -27.83 -14.43
N GLY A 215 -5.49 -27.37 -13.19
CA GLY A 215 -6.50 -26.72 -12.36
C GLY A 215 -6.78 -25.26 -12.70
N TYR A 216 -6.20 -24.70 -13.77
CA TYR A 216 -6.51 -23.32 -14.14
C TYR A 216 -7.95 -23.21 -14.61
N THR A 217 -8.75 -22.38 -13.92
CA THR A 217 -10.15 -22.13 -14.26
C THR A 217 -10.34 -20.75 -14.88
N LYS A 218 -10.33 -19.69 -14.07
CA LYS A 218 -10.48 -18.32 -14.54
C LYS A 218 -9.65 -17.42 -13.64
N LEU A 219 -8.99 -16.42 -14.22
CA LEU A 219 -8.22 -15.45 -13.45
C LEU A 219 -9.12 -14.74 -12.43
N ASP A 220 -8.75 -14.81 -11.16
CA ASP A 220 -9.41 -14.14 -10.05
C ASP A 220 -8.55 -12.94 -9.58
N PRO A 221 -8.99 -11.70 -9.86
CA PRO A 221 -8.24 -10.50 -9.49
C PRO A 221 -7.90 -10.42 -7.99
N ALA A 222 -8.77 -10.93 -7.11
CA ALA A 222 -8.53 -10.88 -5.67
C ALA A 222 -7.40 -11.84 -5.26
N ARG A 223 -7.25 -12.98 -5.94
CA ARG A 223 -6.15 -13.92 -5.70
C ARG A 223 -4.83 -13.39 -6.23
N VAL A 224 -4.84 -12.77 -7.41
CA VAL A 224 -3.67 -12.08 -7.96
C VAL A 224 -3.21 -10.99 -6.99
N ALA A 225 -4.12 -10.13 -6.54
CA ALA A 225 -3.78 -9.07 -5.58
C ALA A 225 -3.18 -9.62 -4.28
N ARG A 226 -3.74 -10.70 -3.71
CA ARG A 226 -3.17 -11.34 -2.51
C ARG A 226 -1.78 -11.92 -2.76
N ALA A 227 -1.55 -12.53 -3.93
CA ALA A 227 -0.24 -13.08 -4.27
C ALA A 227 0.82 -11.97 -4.39
N LEU A 228 0.49 -10.86 -5.06
CA LEU A 228 1.36 -9.69 -5.16
C LEU A 228 1.66 -9.10 -3.77
N ILE A 229 0.64 -8.89 -2.93
CA ILE A 229 0.80 -8.38 -1.56
C ILE A 229 1.68 -9.30 -0.71
N ALA A 230 1.52 -10.62 -0.83
CA ALA A 230 2.33 -11.59 -0.09
C ALA A 230 3.82 -11.50 -0.47
N LEU A 231 4.11 -11.33 -1.77
CA LEU A 231 5.47 -11.15 -2.26
C LEU A 231 6.08 -9.83 -1.76
N ASP A 232 5.31 -8.74 -1.80
CA ASP A 232 5.78 -7.45 -1.32
C ASP A 232 6.04 -7.46 0.18
N TYR A 233 5.16 -8.07 0.96
CA TYR A 233 5.36 -8.24 2.39
C TYR A 233 6.64 -9.03 2.73
N GLN A 234 6.92 -10.10 1.98
CA GLN A 234 8.03 -11.00 2.26
C GLN A 234 9.37 -10.49 1.72
N TYR A 235 9.38 -9.91 0.53
CA TYR A 235 10.61 -9.63 -0.23
C TYR A 235 10.89 -8.14 -0.44
N MET A 236 9.91 -7.26 -0.26
CA MET A 236 10.07 -5.83 -0.51
C MET A 236 10.03 -5.02 0.80
N LEU A 237 9.05 -5.26 1.66
CA LEU A 237 8.83 -4.53 2.91
C LEU A 237 10.06 -4.50 3.84
N PRO A 238 10.87 -5.58 3.97
CA PRO A 238 12.09 -5.54 4.78
C PRO A 238 13.10 -4.47 4.33
N TYR A 239 13.12 -4.11 3.04
CA TYR A 239 13.98 -3.04 2.50
C TYR A 239 13.39 -1.64 2.67
N MET A 240 12.14 -1.55 3.11
CA MET A 240 11.41 -0.29 3.32
C MET A 240 11.26 0.08 4.79
N ALA A 241 11.59 -0.85 5.69
CA ALA A 241 11.67 -0.60 7.11
C ALA A 241 12.99 0.07 7.46
N GLY A 242 12.92 1.14 8.25
CA GLY A 242 14.11 1.83 8.75
C GLY A 242 13.81 2.54 10.05
N SER A 243 14.86 2.83 10.81
CA SER A 243 14.80 3.69 11.97
C SER A 243 15.61 4.95 11.71
N GLN A 244 15.07 6.10 12.09
CA GLN A 244 15.79 7.36 12.07
C GLN A 244 15.32 8.23 13.24
N PRO A 245 16.19 9.07 13.82
CA PRO A 245 15.79 10.07 14.78
C PRO A 245 14.77 11.03 14.14
N VAL A 246 13.57 11.09 14.70
CA VAL A 246 12.54 12.04 14.32
C VAL A 246 12.33 13.07 15.43
N VAL A 247 11.89 14.27 15.07
CA VAL A 247 11.57 15.31 16.06
C VAL A 247 10.43 14.84 16.96
N ALA A 248 10.68 14.76 18.26
CA ALA A 248 9.64 14.59 19.26
C ALA A 248 9.23 15.95 19.84
N ARG A 249 7.92 16.16 19.99
CA ARG A 249 7.36 17.35 20.64
C ARG A 249 7.23 17.08 22.14
N VAL A 250 7.68 18.03 22.95
CA VAL A 250 7.39 18.06 24.39
C VAL A 250 6.37 19.16 24.61
N TYR A 251 5.20 18.79 25.12
CA TYR A 251 4.21 19.74 25.59
C TYR A 251 4.48 19.98 27.07
N PRO A 252 5.06 21.12 27.47
CA PRO A 252 5.22 21.41 28.89
C PRO A 252 3.83 21.56 29.51
N ASP A 253 3.57 20.80 30.57
CA ASP A 253 2.35 20.95 31.35
C ASP A 253 2.31 22.37 31.94
N HIS A 254 1.47 23.23 31.38
CA HIS A 254 1.13 24.49 32.01
C HIS A 254 0.05 24.20 33.05
N THR A 255 0.36 24.49 34.32
CA THR A 255 -0.60 24.39 35.42
C THR A 255 -1.67 25.46 35.22
N VAL A 256 -2.76 25.12 34.51
CA VAL A 256 -3.85 26.05 34.17
C VAL A 256 -4.73 26.41 35.38
N ALA A 257 -4.64 25.63 36.47
CA ALA A 257 -5.40 25.87 37.67
C ALA A 257 -4.49 25.78 38.90
N TYR A 258 -4.37 26.90 39.62
CA TYR A 258 -3.92 26.91 41.00
C TYR A 258 -5.11 27.26 41.89
N ILE A 259 -5.44 26.40 42.84
CA ILE A 259 -6.44 26.72 43.87
C ILE A 259 -5.69 27.41 45.00
N ARG A 260 -5.81 28.73 45.10
CA ARG A 260 -5.37 29.48 46.29
C ARG A 260 -6.48 29.44 47.34
N VAL A 261 -6.37 28.50 48.26
CA VAL A 261 -7.24 28.47 49.44
C VAL A 261 -6.73 29.51 50.45
N SER A 262 -7.55 30.51 50.76
CA SER A 262 -7.25 31.42 51.87
C SER A 262 -7.34 30.66 53.19
N PRO A 263 -6.26 30.59 53.99
CA PRO A 263 -6.25 29.83 55.24
C PRO A 263 -7.32 30.30 56.21
N LYS A 264 -7.65 31.60 56.17
CA LYS A 264 -8.67 32.23 57.03
C LYS A 264 -10.07 31.74 56.68
N TRP A 265 -10.40 31.63 55.40
CA TRP A 265 -11.72 31.14 54.96
C TRP A 265 -11.87 29.63 55.13
N LEU A 266 -10.79 28.86 54.92
CA LEU A 266 -10.78 27.43 55.19
C LEU A 266 -10.99 27.15 56.69
N ALA A 267 -10.29 27.88 57.56
CA ALA A 267 -10.43 27.75 59.01
C ALA A 267 -11.84 28.13 59.47
N LEU A 268 -12.44 29.18 58.90
CA LEU A 268 -13.82 29.58 59.20
C LEU A 268 -14.83 28.50 58.75
N LEU A 269 -14.69 27.97 57.53
CA LEU A 269 -15.56 26.90 57.03
C LEU A 269 -15.45 25.63 57.87
N LEU A 270 -14.23 25.20 58.21
CA LEU A 270 -14.00 24.07 59.11
C LEU A 270 -14.59 24.31 60.50
N PHE A 271 -14.46 25.52 61.03
CA PHE A 271 -15.05 25.86 62.33
C PHE A 271 -16.58 25.77 62.27
N VAL A 272 -17.22 26.33 61.24
CA VAL A 272 -18.68 26.26 61.05
C VAL A 272 -19.17 24.82 60.88
N THR A 273 -18.49 23.98 60.07
CA THR A 273 -18.88 22.58 59.89
C THR A 273 -18.65 21.72 61.13
N LEU A 274 -17.64 22.01 61.94
CA LEU A 274 -17.32 21.28 63.16
C LEU A 274 -18.16 21.71 64.37
N THR A 275 -18.52 22.99 64.50
CA THR A 275 -19.18 23.51 65.71
C THR A 275 -20.68 23.73 65.59
N GLY A 276 -21.29 23.69 64.39
CA GLY A 276 -22.68 24.12 64.31
C GLY A 276 -23.45 23.69 63.07
N VAL A 277 -24.30 22.70 63.31
CA VAL A 277 -25.59 22.40 62.68
C VAL A 277 -25.55 21.20 61.73
N ARG A 278 -26.18 20.11 62.18
CA ARG A 278 -26.72 19.04 61.31
C ARG A 278 -27.74 19.69 60.36
N GLN A 279 -27.27 20.26 59.27
CA GLN A 279 -28.11 20.67 58.16
C GLN A 279 -27.89 19.66 57.04
N ARG A 280 -28.92 18.86 56.77
CA ARG A 280 -28.98 18.02 55.56
C ARG A 280 -28.93 18.95 54.35
N TYR A 281 -27.78 19.00 53.68
CA TYR A 281 -27.71 19.49 52.32
C TYR A 281 -27.86 18.27 51.40
N ILE A 282 -29.01 18.19 50.74
CA ILE A 282 -29.14 17.44 49.49
C ILE A 282 -28.57 18.39 48.42
N CYS A 283 -27.47 18.00 47.78
CA CYS A 283 -27.04 18.61 46.53
C CYS A 283 -27.10 17.53 45.46
N ALA A 284 -27.86 17.81 44.40
CA ALA A 284 -27.85 17.04 43.18
C ALA A 284 -26.48 17.19 42.50
N ALA A 285 -25.93 16.09 42.04
CA ALA A 285 -24.79 16.10 41.14
C ALA A 285 -25.24 16.67 39.79
N SER A 286 -24.60 17.75 39.33
CA SER A 286 -24.52 17.99 37.89
C SER A 286 -23.42 17.09 37.37
N THR A 287 -23.81 15.98 36.76
CA THR A 287 -22.95 15.23 35.86
C THR A 287 -22.76 16.05 34.60
N SER A 288 -21.65 16.78 34.49
CA SER A 288 -20.97 16.90 33.20
C SER A 288 -19.81 15.91 33.25
N GLY A 289 -19.97 14.83 32.48
CA GLY A 289 -19.18 13.61 32.58
C GLY A 289 -17.68 13.84 32.54
N SER A 290 -17.01 13.11 33.43
CA SER A 290 -15.76 12.46 33.08
C SER A 290 -16.00 11.42 31.98
N THR A 291 -15.21 11.49 30.93
CA THR A 291 -14.54 10.35 30.27
C THR A 291 -13.34 11.01 29.55
N GLN A 292 -12.10 10.95 30.06
CA GLN A 292 -11.23 9.76 30.19
C GLN A 292 -11.24 9.02 28.84
N GLU A 293 -10.18 8.87 28.04
CA GLU A 293 -8.76 8.58 28.27
C GLU A 293 -8.00 8.97 26.96
N GLY A 294 -6.67 9.11 26.88
CA GLY A 294 -5.67 8.53 27.76
C GLY A 294 -4.34 9.29 27.74
N PHE A 295 -3.74 9.31 28.92
CA PHE A 295 -2.33 9.56 29.12
C PHE A 295 -1.56 8.31 28.65
N GLN A 296 -0.64 8.47 27.70
CA GLN A 296 0.45 7.52 27.52
C GLN A 296 1.66 8.03 28.29
N TYR A 297 2.00 7.32 29.35
CA TYR A 297 3.29 7.41 30.02
C TYR A 297 4.37 6.88 29.07
N PHE A 298 5.39 7.71 28.79
CA PHE A 298 6.71 7.20 28.41
C PHE A 298 7.63 7.37 29.62
N LEU A 299 7.80 6.28 30.37
CA LEU A 299 8.92 6.13 31.29
C LEU A 299 10.18 5.87 30.44
N GLY A 300 11.10 6.81 30.48
CA GLY A 300 12.48 6.59 30.07
C GLY A 300 13.24 5.76 31.10
N SER A 301 13.98 4.77 30.61
CA SER A 301 15.27 4.24 31.12
C SER A 301 15.56 2.97 30.30
N ALA A 302 16.77 2.71 29.81
CA ALA A 302 18.10 3.24 30.08
C ALA A 302 18.91 3.37 28.77
#